data_AF-A0A3N8KEZ0-F1
#
_entry.id   AF-A0A3N8KEZ0-F1
#
_cell.length_a   1.000
_cell.length_b   1.000
_cell.length_c   1.000
_cell.angle_alpha   90.00
_cell.angle_beta   90.00
_cell.angle_gamma   90.00
#
_symmetry.space_group_name_H-M   'P 1'
#
loop_
_entity.id
_entity.type
_entity.pdbx_description
1 polymer ?
#
loop_
_entity_poly.entity_id
_entity_poly.type
_entity_poly.pdbx_seq_one_letter_code
_entity_poly.pdbx_strand_id
1 'polypeptide(L)' 'EHDRVMLCGSTAMLKDTTDLLKQAGLVEGKNSAPGHYVIERAFVD' A
#
# COMPACT_ATOMS: atom_id res chain seq x y z
N GLU A 1 -6.17 4.96 -13.27
CA GLU A 1 -7.22 4.05 -12.73
C GLU A 1 -6.95 2.56 -12.92
N HIS A 2 -6.00 2.13 -13.76
CA HIS A 2 -5.75 0.71 -14.01
C HIS A 2 -4.76 0.07 -13.03
N ASP A 3 -3.91 0.87 -12.38
CA ASP A 3 -2.83 0.36 -11.57
C ASP A 3 -3.31 -0.26 -10.27
N ARG A 4 -2.77 -1.44 -9.95
CA ARG A 4 -2.95 -2.14 -8.68
C ARG A 4 -1.59 -2.53 -8.13
N VAL A 5 -1.37 -2.32 -6.84
CA VAL A 5 -0.05 -2.46 -6.21
C VAL A 5 -0.14 -3.32 -4.96
N MET A 6 0.75 -4.31 -4.83
CA MET A 6 0.96 -5.04 -3.57
C MET A 6 2.35 -4.70 -3.06
N LEU A 7 2.45 -4.17 -1.83
CA LEU A 7 3.71 -3.78 -1.21
C LEU A 7 4.08 -4.74 -0.09
N CYS A 8 5.28 -5.30 -0.15
CA CYS A 8 5.88 -6.09 0.93
C CYS A 8 7.31 -5.62 1.18
N GLY A 9 7.59 -5.11 2.37
CA GLY A 9 8.89 -4.50 2.68
C GLY A 9 9.04 -4.05 4.13
N SER A 10 10.07 -3.24 4.39
CA SER A 10 10.33 -2.66 5.71
C SER A 10 9.26 -1.64 6.08
N THR A 11 9.07 -1.40 7.38
CA THR A 11 8.08 -0.41 7.87
C THR A 11 8.32 0.99 7.27
N ALA A 12 9.60 1.39 7.12
CA ALA A 12 9.96 2.65 6.51
C ALA A 12 9.55 2.72 5.02
N MET A 13 9.89 1.69 4.24
CA MET A 13 9.56 1.64 2.82
C MET A 13 8.05 1.65 2.58
N LEU A 14 7.28 0.88 3.38
CA LEU A 14 5.83 0.84 3.29
C LEU A 14 5.21 2.22 3.59
N LYS A 15 5.68 2.90 4.62
CA LYS A 15 5.19 4.23 4.97
C LYS A 15 5.43 5.21 3.81
N ASP A 16 6.66 5.31 3.34
CA ASP A 16 7.02 6.30 2.32
C ASP A 16 6.32 6.02 0.98
N THR A 17 6.25 4.75 0.58
CA THR A 17 5.60 4.36 -0.68
C THR A 17 4.08 4.56 -0.62
N THR A 18 3.42 4.21 0.49
CA THR A 18 1.97 4.42 0.62
C THR A 18 1.59 5.89 0.63
N ASP A 19 2.44 6.78 1.16
CA ASP A 19 2.22 8.22 1.12
C ASP A 19 2.22 8.74 -0.33
N LEU A 20 3.10 8.23 -1.20
CA LEU A 20 3.09 8.52 -2.65
C LEU A 20 1.83 7.97 -3.34
N LEU A 21 1.40 6.75 -3.01
CA LEU A 21 0.20 6.15 -3.59
C LEU A 21 -1.06 6.95 -3.22
N LYS A 22 -1.16 7.43 -1.99
CA LYS A 22 -2.27 8.29 -1.54
C LYS A 22 -2.26 9.63 -2.29
N GLN A 23 -1.10 10.24 -2.50
CA GLN A 23 -0.97 11.47 -3.29
C GLN A 23 -1.38 11.26 -4.76
N ALA A 24 -1.16 10.08 -5.30
CA ALA A 24 -1.63 9.67 -6.63
C ALA A 24 -3.13 9.32 -6.68
N GLY A 25 -3.86 9.43 -5.57
CA GLY A 25 -5.30 9.15 -5.48
C GLY A 25 -5.65 7.68 -5.30
N LEU A 26 -4.67 6.81 -5.06
CA LEU A 26 -4.92 5.40 -4.79
C LEU A 26 -5.37 5.19 -3.34
N VAL A 27 -6.32 4.29 -3.17
CA VAL A 27 -6.95 3.95 -1.88
C VAL A 27 -6.51 2.56 -1.44
N GLU A 28 -6.19 2.38 -0.16
CA GLU A 28 -5.84 1.08 0.41
C GLU A 28 -7.05 0.14 0.45
N GLY A 29 -6.87 -1.09 0.00
CA GLY A 29 -7.88 -2.15 0.04
C GLY A 29 -7.95 -2.83 1.39
N LYS A 30 -9.17 -3.20 1.79
CA LYS A 30 -9.48 -3.95 3.02
C LYS A 30 -10.43 -5.10 2.70
N ASN A 31 -10.55 -6.07 3.60
CA ASN A 31 -11.46 -7.22 3.41
C ASN A 31 -12.92 -6.79 3.13
N SER A 32 -13.39 -5.69 3.72
CA SER A 32 -14.74 -5.16 3.52
C SER A 32 -14.89 -4.19 2.36
N ALA A 33 -13.79 -3.70 1.78
CA ALA A 33 -13.79 -2.68 0.75
C ALA A 33 -12.58 -2.83 -0.19
N PRO A 34 -12.78 -3.30 -1.43
CA PRO A 34 -11.72 -3.37 -2.43
C PRO A 34 -11.08 -2.00 -2.67
N GLY A 35 -9.77 -1.99 -2.87
CA GLY A 35 -8.99 -0.78 -3.12
C GLY A 35 -8.01 -0.96 -4.27
N HIS A 36 -7.03 -0.07 -4.31
CA HIS A 36 -6.01 0.02 -5.36
C HIS A 36 -4.68 -0.59 -4.92
N TYR A 37 -4.38 -0.58 -3.62
CA TYR A 37 -3.18 -1.23 -3.10
C TYR A 37 -3.41 -1.92 -1.76
N VAL A 38 -2.54 -2.87 -1.43
CA VAL A 38 -2.49 -3.53 -0.11
C VAL A 38 -1.04 -3.57 0.36
N ILE A 39 -0.84 -3.63 1.68
CA ILE A 39 0.50 -3.65 2.28
C ILE A 39 0.67 -4.82 3.25
N GLU A 40 1.89 -5.32 3.34
CA GLU A 40 2.33 -6.30 4.32
C GLU A 40 3.76 -6.00 4.77
N ARG A 41 4.07 -6.15 6.06
CA ARG A 41 5.44 -6.02 6.56
C ARG A 41 6.22 -7.28 6.23
N ALA A 42 7.34 -7.14 5.53
CA ALA A 42 8.23 -8.26 5.19
C ALA A 42 8.94 -8.83 6.42
N PHE A 43 9.22 -7.98 7.39
CA PHE A 43 9.84 -8.33 8.66
C PHE A 43 9.39 -7.35 9.75
N VAL A 44 9.54 -7.77 10.99
CA VAL A 44 9.34 -6.93 12.17
C VAL A 44 10.73 -6.62 12.71
N ASP A 45 11.09 -5.34 12.73
CA ASP A 45 12.25 -4.86 13.49
C ASP A 45 11.98 -4.96 15.00
#